data_AF-A0A8S3TRC4-F1
#
_entry.id   AF-A0A8S3TRC4-F1
#
_cell.length_a   1.000
_cell.length_b   1.000
_cell.length_c   1.000
_cell.angle_alpha   90.00
_cell.angle_beta   90.00
_cell.angle_gamma   90.00
#
_symmetry.space_group_name_H-M   'P 1'
#
loop_
_entity.id
_entity.type
_entity.pdbx_description
1 polymer ?
#
loop_
_entity_poly.entity_id
_entity_poly.type
_entity_poly.pdbx_seq_one_letter_code
_entity_poly.pdbx_strand_id
1 'polypeptide(L)'
;MSDALGVGALLLSLDNYVTFQMRSLDCGEACGMWDVPGGHAEPKEIVGKKLMTEIDIDDMDSAKITNEIYDSILREVVDEVNVPMKCLSDPLLMGICRNNTSAGRPSAEFLIRCSLKSNEIRDLYLQGNQAEADESTCIRLLPLDEVLNMTGEHEMWKNMAPSSKGCITLAKHFKF
;
A
#
# COMPACT_ATOMS: atom_id res chain seq x y z
N MET A 1 16.30 15.92 2.88
CA MET A 1 15.92 15.01 1.77
C MET A 1 14.53 15.43 1.32
N SER A 2 14.00 14.83 0.25
CA SER A 2 12.69 15.20 -0.29
C SER A 2 11.49 14.74 0.55
N ASP A 3 11.68 13.73 1.41
CA ASP A 3 10.69 13.21 2.37
C ASP A 3 9.28 12.98 1.76
N ALA A 4 9.24 12.47 0.52
CA ALA A 4 8.00 12.18 -0.20
C ALA A 4 7.10 11.23 0.61
N LEU A 5 5.82 11.58 0.75
CA LEU A 5 4.85 10.79 1.52
C LEU A 5 4.41 9.58 0.70
N GLY A 6 4.71 8.38 1.19
CA GLY A 6 4.15 7.13 0.65
C GLY A 6 2.76 6.84 1.18
N VAL A 7 2.07 5.92 0.51
CA VAL A 7 0.81 5.32 0.97
C VAL A 7 0.93 3.80 0.94
N GLY A 8 0.37 3.11 1.94
CA GLY A 8 0.39 1.64 2.01
C GLY A 8 -0.93 1.09 2.55
N ALA A 9 -1.29 -0.13 2.13
CA ALA A 9 -2.58 -0.74 2.46
C ALA A 9 -2.46 -2.12 3.11
N LEU A 10 -2.98 -2.26 4.32
CA LEU A 10 -3.41 -3.54 4.84
C LEU A 10 -4.72 -3.95 4.15
N LEU A 11 -4.60 -4.59 2.99
CA LEU A 11 -5.74 -5.11 2.23
C LEU A 11 -6.27 -6.40 2.87
N LEU A 12 -7.45 -6.32 3.49
CA LEU A 12 -8.09 -7.42 4.22
C LEU A 12 -9.23 -8.04 3.41
N SER A 13 -9.13 -9.32 3.10
CA SER A 13 -10.16 -10.08 2.36
C SER A 13 -11.42 -10.38 3.20
N LEU A 14 -12.49 -10.81 2.53
CA LEU A 14 -13.76 -11.20 3.16
C LEU A 14 -13.59 -12.36 4.17
N ASP A 15 -12.64 -13.25 3.92
CA ASP A 15 -12.30 -14.40 4.75
C ASP A 15 -11.14 -14.13 5.74
N ASN A 16 -10.85 -12.85 6.02
CA ASN A 16 -9.86 -12.38 6.99
C ASN A 16 -8.41 -12.77 6.68
N TYR A 17 -7.98 -12.59 5.43
CA TYR A 17 -6.58 -12.70 5.02
C TYR A 17 -6.03 -11.35 4.58
N VAL A 18 -4.76 -11.11 4.88
CA VAL A 18 -4.03 -9.91 4.46
C VAL A 18 -3.19 -10.24 3.23
N THR A 19 -3.27 -9.37 2.22
CA THR A 19 -2.52 -9.49 0.97
C THR A 19 -1.11 -8.91 1.07
N PHE A 20 -0.14 -9.67 0.57
CA PHE A 20 1.25 -9.28 0.43
C PHE A 20 1.76 -9.59 -0.97
N GLN A 21 2.74 -8.82 -1.42
CA GLN A 21 3.39 -8.99 -2.72
C GLN A 21 4.90 -9.06 -2.58
N MET A 22 5.56 -9.88 -3.37
CA MET A 22 7.02 -9.93 -3.43
C MET A 22 7.49 -8.98 -4.51
N ARG A 23 8.17 -7.90 -4.10
CA ARG A 23 8.71 -6.88 -5.00
C ARG A 23 9.65 -7.50 -6.02
N SER A 24 9.56 -7.06 -7.27
CA SER A 24 10.46 -7.46 -8.34
C SER A 24 11.91 -7.10 -8.03
N LEU A 25 12.84 -7.78 -8.67
CA LEU A 25 14.26 -7.42 -8.62
C LEU A 25 14.56 -6.14 -9.42
N ASP A 26 13.64 -5.74 -10.30
CA ASP A 26 13.77 -4.54 -11.13
C ASP A 26 13.28 -3.26 -10.43
N CYS A 27 12.66 -3.39 -9.24
CA CYS A 27 12.26 -2.24 -8.43
C CYS A 27 13.47 -1.45 -7.93
N GLY A 28 13.35 -0.12 -7.79
CA GLY A 28 14.44 0.74 -7.30
C GLY A 28 14.73 0.64 -5.80
N GLU A 29 13.78 0.12 -5.01
CA GLU A 29 13.91 -0.03 -3.55
C GLU A 29 13.30 -1.36 -3.07
N ALA A 30 13.86 -1.90 -1.97
CA ALA A 30 13.39 -3.12 -1.29
C ALA A 30 13.18 -4.33 -2.24
N CYS A 31 14.05 -4.47 -3.24
CA CYS A 31 14.00 -5.52 -4.26
C CYS A 31 13.94 -6.92 -3.62
N GLY A 32 13.02 -7.77 -4.07
CA GLY A 32 12.88 -9.14 -3.56
C GLY A 32 12.36 -9.26 -2.11
N MET A 33 11.85 -8.16 -1.54
CA MET A 33 11.20 -8.18 -0.22
C MET A 33 9.68 -8.29 -0.35
N TRP A 34 9.05 -8.84 0.68
CA TRP A 34 7.60 -8.78 0.86
C TRP A 34 7.17 -7.37 1.22
N ASP A 35 6.11 -6.91 0.57
CA ASP A 35 5.48 -5.62 0.82
C ASP A 35 3.96 -5.75 0.89
N VAL A 36 3.31 -4.72 1.43
CA VAL A 36 1.88 -4.49 1.22
C VAL A 36 1.68 -3.69 -0.07
N PRO A 37 0.49 -3.72 -0.71
CA PRO A 37 0.20 -2.82 -1.82
C PRO A 37 0.36 -1.35 -1.43
N GLY A 38 0.87 -0.52 -2.34
CA GLY A 38 1.02 0.90 -2.12
C GLY A 38 2.16 1.55 -2.92
N GLY A 39 2.08 2.87 -3.04
CA GLY A 39 3.05 3.68 -3.77
C GLY A 39 3.04 5.13 -3.29
N HIS A 40 2.87 6.08 -4.20
CA HIS A 40 2.96 7.51 -3.90
C HIS A 40 1.89 8.30 -4.65
N ALA A 41 1.11 9.11 -3.92
CA ALA A 41 0.16 10.03 -4.54
C ALA A 41 0.89 11.05 -5.43
N GLU A 42 0.36 11.29 -6.63
CA GLU A 42 0.99 12.19 -7.59
C GLU A 42 0.28 13.56 -7.63
N PRO A 43 0.98 14.69 -7.42
CA PRO A 43 0.35 16.01 -7.42
C PRO A 43 -0.42 16.35 -8.71
N LYS A 44 -0.06 15.74 -9.84
CA LYS A 44 -0.71 15.94 -11.15
C LYS A 44 -2.21 15.60 -11.12
N GLU A 45 -2.65 14.71 -10.24
CA GLU A 45 -4.07 14.35 -10.09
C GLU A 45 -4.91 15.52 -9.53
N ILE A 46 -4.27 16.44 -8.81
CA ILE A 46 -4.92 17.63 -8.23
C ILE A 46 -4.75 18.85 -9.13
N VAL A 47 -3.51 19.10 -9.59
CA VAL A 47 -3.16 20.36 -10.28
C VAL A 47 -3.07 20.22 -11.80
N GLY A 48 -3.23 19.02 -12.35
CA GLY A 48 -3.07 18.74 -13.76
C GLY A 48 -1.61 18.83 -14.21
N LYS A 49 -1.38 19.33 -15.43
CA LYS A 49 -0.05 19.41 -16.06
C LYS A 49 0.76 20.66 -15.71
N LYS A 50 0.43 21.34 -14.60
CA LYS A 50 1.20 22.50 -14.14
C LYS A 50 2.64 22.12 -13.85
N LEU A 51 3.59 22.99 -14.18
CA LEU A 51 4.97 22.78 -13.77
C LEU A 51 5.07 22.94 -12.26
N MET A 52 6.00 22.21 -11.62
CA MET A 52 6.16 22.28 -10.16
C MET A 52 6.47 23.69 -9.65
N THR A 53 7.11 24.53 -10.48
CA THR A 53 7.38 25.95 -10.19
C THR A 53 6.16 26.86 -10.25
N GLU A 54 5.05 26.38 -10.83
CA GLU A 54 3.77 27.09 -10.97
C GLU A 54 2.74 26.66 -9.92
N ILE A 55 3.10 25.70 -9.05
CA ILE A 55 2.24 25.24 -7.96
C ILE A 55 2.46 26.18 -6.78
N ASP A 56 1.43 26.98 -6.48
CA ASP A 56 1.33 27.72 -5.23
C ASP A 56 0.67 26.83 -4.18
N ILE A 57 1.40 26.53 -3.10
CA ILE A 57 0.95 25.65 -2.02
C ILE A 57 -0.15 26.32 -1.20
N ASP A 58 -0.09 27.64 -1.04
CA ASP A 58 -1.05 28.39 -0.22
C ASP A 58 -2.44 28.44 -0.87
N ASP A 59 -2.50 28.24 -2.19
CA ASP A 59 -3.73 28.17 -2.98
C ASP A 59 -4.30 26.74 -3.10
N MET A 60 -3.61 25.73 -2.55
CA MET A 60 -4.07 24.35 -2.67
C MET A 60 -5.22 24.05 -1.70
N ASP A 61 -6.25 23.38 -2.22
CA ASP A 61 -7.38 22.91 -1.44
C ASP A 61 -6.99 21.66 -0.63
N SER A 62 -6.90 21.81 0.70
CA SER A 62 -6.55 20.72 1.62
C SER A 62 -7.49 19.52 1.53
N ALA A 63 -8.77 19.73 1.21
CA ALA A 63 -9.73 18.64 1.04
C ALA A 63 -9.40 17.82 -0.21
N LYS A 64 -9.02 18.47 -1.32
CA LYS A 64 -8.60 17.77 -2.54
C LYS A 64 -7.30 17.01 -2.34
N ILE A 65 -6.34 17.58 -1.61
CA ILE A 65 -5.08 16.87 -1.26
C ILE A 65 -5.40 15.63 -0.43
N THR A 66 -6.26 15.76 0.58
CA THR A 66 -6.62 14.64 1.44
C THR A 66 -7.34 13.56 0.65
N ASN A 67 -8.30 13.93 -0.20
CA ASN A 67 -9.00 12.99 -1.07
C ASN A 67 -8.01 12.26 -1.99
N GLU A 68 -7.06 12.97 -2.59
CA GLU A 68 -6.05 12.34 -3.45
C GLU A 68 -5.19 11.31 -2.70
N ILE A 69 -4.81 11.57 -1.44
CA ILE A 69 -4.07 10.60 -0.62
C ILE A 69 -4.89 9.31 -0.37
N TYR A 70 -6.21 9.43 -0.20
CA TYR A 70 -7.09 8.28 0.01
C TYR A 70 -7.44 7.58 -1.31
N ASP A 71 -7.63 8.33 -2.39
CA ASP A 71 -7.94 7.79 -3.70
C ASP A 71 -6.72 7.11 -4.32
N SER A 72 -5.50 7.61 -4.06
CA SER A 72 -4.26 7.02 -4.57
C SER A 72 -4.09 5.61 -4.04
N ILE A 73 -4.25 5.36 -2.74
CA ILE A 73 -4.06 4.02 -2.18
C ILE A 73 -5.07 2.99 -2.72
N LEU A 74 -6.29 3.44 -3.06
CA LEU A 74 -7.25 2.58 -3.75
C LEU A 74 -6.78 2.24 -5.18
N ARG A 75 -6.23 3.22 -5.91
CA ARG A 75 -5.66 2.99 -7.25
C ARG A 75 -4.48 2.03 -7.19
N GLU A 76 -3.54 2.19 -6.25
CA GLU A 76 -2.41 1.26 -6.09
C GLU A 76 -2.90 -0.19 -5.90
N VAL A 77 -3.95 -0.40 -5.08
CA VAL A 77 -4.53 -1.75 -4.91
C VAL A 77 -5.11 -2.30 -6.22
N VAL A 78 -5.75 -1.46 -7.04
CA VAL A 78 -6.25 -1.89 -8.36
C VAL A 78 -5.09 -2.20 -9.30
N ASP A 79 -4.10 -1.32 -9.37
CA ASP A 79 -3.03 -1.32 -10.37
C ASP A 79 -1.97 -2.40 -10.08
N GLU A 80 -1.74 -2.75 -8.81
CA GLU A 80 -0.82 -3.82 -8.41
C GLU A 80 -1.51 -5.19 -8.21
N VAL A 81 -2.70 -5.21 -7.57
CA VAL A 81 -3.36 -6.46 -7.11
C VAL A 81 -4.46 -6.92 -8.04
N ASN A 82 -4.91 -6.07 -8.97
CA ASN A 82 -6.02 -6.33 -9.90
C ASN A 82 -7.40 -6.50 -9.23
N VAL A 83 -7.58 -6.01 -8.00
CA VAL A 83 -8.88 -6.06 -7.32
C VAL A 83 -9.76 -4.92 -7.85
N PRO A 84 -10.99 -5.18 -8.33
CA PRO A 84 -11.86 -4.10 -8.82
C PRO A 84 -12.21 -3.08 -7.74
N MET A 85 -12.14 -1.79 -8.07
CA MET A 85 -12.47 -0.68 -7.16
C MET A 85 -13.79 -0.87 -6.39
N LYS A 86 -14.83 -1.37 -7.05
CA LYS A 86 -16.15 -1.64 -6.45
C LYS A 86 -16.15 -2.68 -5.32
N CYS A 87 -15.08 -3.46 -5.19
CA CYS A 87 -14.91 -4.47 -4.15
C CYS A 87 -14.14 -3.93 -2.94
N LEU A 88 -13.61 -2.71 -2.99
CA LEU A 88 -12.84 -2.08 -1.93
C LEU A 88 -13.75 -1.16 -1.10
N SER A 89 -13.58 -1.18 0.21
CA SER A 89 -14.16 -0.18 1.11
C SER A 89 -13.39 1.13 1.04
N ASP A 90 -13.99 2.20 1.56
CA ASP A 90 -13.25 3.44 1.84
C ASP A 90 -12.03 3.13 2.73
N PRO A 91 -10.83 3.69 2.44
CA PRO A 91 -9.64 3.48 3.25
C PRO A 91 -9.81 4.07 4.65
N LEU A 92 -9.31 3.36 5.66
CA LEU A 92 -9.23 3.85 7.04
C LEU A 92 -7.77 4.07 7.43
N LEU A 93 -7.37 5.31 7.68
CA LEU A 93 -6.00 5.63 8.12
C LEU A 93 -5.74 5.00 9.49
N MET A 94 -4.79 4.07 9.55
CA MET A 94 -4.32 3.47 10.80
C MET A 94 -3.27 4.33 11.48
N GLY A 95 -2.43 5.00 10.69
CA GLY A 95 -1.39 5.90 11.19
C GLY A 95 -0.33 6.23 10.14
N ILE A 96 0.75 6.87 10.59
CA ILE A 96 1.90 7.21 9.75
C ILE A 96 3.15 6.56 10.35
N CYS A 97 3.91 5.84 9.52
CA CYS A 97 5.18 5.25 9.90
C CYS A 97 6.35 5.97 9.21
N ARG A 98 7.57 5.77 9.71
CA ARG A 98 8.80 6.34 9.11
C ARG A 98 9.80 5.24 8.80
N ASN A 99 10.29 5.23 7.56
CA ASN A 99 11.34 4.33 7.13
C ASN A 99 12.74 4.90 7.47
N ASN A 100 13.32 4.44 8.59
CA ASN A 100 14.64 4.88 9.02
C ASN A 100 15.81 4.37 8.13
N THR A 101 15.59 3.38 7.26
CA THR A 101 16.60 2.95 6.27
C THR A 101 16.57 3.78 4.99
N SER A 102 15.44 4.44 4.71
CA SER A 102 15.30 5.49 3.69
C SER A 102 15.24 6.86 4.35
N ALA A 103 16.16 7.05 5.31
CA ALA A 103 16.47 8.32 5.94
C ALA A 103 15.26 9.09 6.53
N GLY A 104 14.24 8.34 6.97
CA GLY A 104 13.07 8.86 7.66
C GLY A 104 11.85 9.13 6.77
N ARG A 105 11.85 8.70 5.49
CA ARG A 105 10.71 8.87 4.57
C ARG A 105 9.40 8.38 5.22
N PRO A 106 8.35 9.22 5.29
CA PRO A 106 7.09 8.84 5.91
C PRO A 106 6.19 8.04 4.96
N SER A 107 5.31 7.21 5.52
CA SER A 107 4.25 6.51 4.79
C SER A 107 2.96 6.52 5.60
N ALA A 108 1.85 6.87 4.97
CA ALA A 108 0.51 6.78 5.54
C ALA A 108 -0.06 5.38 5.30
N GLU A 109 -0.45 4.69 6.36
CA GLU A 109 -0.83 3.28 6.32
C GLU A 109 -2.34 3.13 6.56
N PHE A 110 -3.02 2.45 5.64
CA PHE A 110 -4.47 2.34 5.60
C PHE A 110 -4.94 0.90 5.78
N LEU A 111 -6.11 0.71 6.38
CA LEU A 111 -6.89 -0.52 6.30
C LEU A 111 -7.89 -0.38 5.16
N ILE A 112 -7.91 -1.35 4.25
CA ILE A 112 -8.92 -1.46 3.19
C ILE A 112 -9.56 -2.85 3.28
N ARG A 113 -10.89 -2.91 3.37
CA ARG A 113 -11.62 -4.18 3.34
C ARG A 113 -12.03 -4.50 1.91
N CYS A 114 -11.84 -5.75 1.52
CA CYS A 114 -12.24 -6.27 0.23
C CYS A 114 -13.44 -7.21 0.39
N SER A 115 -14.45 -7.06 -0.47
CA SER A 115 -15.61 -7.95 -0.52
C SER A 115 -15.30 -9.33 -1.12
N LEU A 116 -14.08 -9.54 -1.64
CA LEU A 116 -13.63 -10.80 -2.24
C LEU A 116 -12.88 -11.65 -1.21
N LYS A 117 -12.96 -12.96 -1.38
CA LYS A 117 -12.16 -13.92 -0.62
C LYS A 117 -10.71 -13.94 -1.08
N SER A 118 -9.84 -14.47 -0.24
CA SER A 118 -8.42 -14.58 -0.47
C SER A 118 -8.06 -15.29 -1.79
N ASN A 119 -8.77 -16.37 -2.12
CA ASN A 119 -8.56 -17.10 -3.37
C ASN A 119 -8.99 -16.27 -4.60
N GLU A 120 -10.08 -15.52 -4.51
CA GLU A 120 -10.56 -14.66 -5.59
C GLU A 120 -9.58 -13.50 -5.86
N ILE A 121 -9.04 -12.89 -4.81
CA ILE A 121 -7.98 -11.86 -4.92
C ILE A 121 -6.74 -12.45 -5.61
N ARG A 122 -6.30 -13.64 -5.18
CA ARG A 122 -5.16 -14.33 -5.81
C ARG A 122 -5.43 -14.62 -7.28
N ASP A 123 -6.61 -15.13 -7.61
CA ASP A 123 -6.96 -15.51 -8.98
C ASP A 123 -7.04 -14.28 -9.90
N LEU A 124 -7.43 -13.11 -9.37
CA LEU A 124 -7.36 -11.82 -10.09
C LEU A 124 -5.92 -11.37 -10.33
N TYR A 125 -5.08 -11.37 -9.30
CA TYR A 125 -3.66 -11.00 -9.44
C TYR A 125 -2.94 -11.85 -10.48
N LEU A 126 -3.21 -13.17 -10.50
CA LEU A 126 -2.58 -14.12 -11.42
C LEU A 126 -3.01 -13.94 -12.89
N GLN A 127 -4.01 -13.09 -13.18
CA GLN A 127 -4.32 -12.71 -14.55
C GLN A 127 -3.21 -11.86 -15.18
N GLY A 128 -2.44 -11.13 -14.35
CA GLY A 128 -1.27 -10.37 -14.79
C GLY A 128 -1.57 -9.27 -15.81
N ASN A 129 -2.81 -8.75 -15.81
CA ASN A 129 -3.29 -7.72 -16.74
C ASN A 129 -3.55 -6.37 -16.07
N GLN A 130 -3.22 -6.24 -14.79
CA GLN A 130 -3.19 -4.97 -14.06
C GLN A 130 -2.04 -4.08 -14.55
N ALA A 131 -2.14 -2.78 -14.26
CA ALA A 131 -1.23 -1.77 -14.82
C ALA A 131 0.23 -1.96 -14.39
N GLU A 132 0.47 -2.45 -13.17
CA GLU A 132 1.78 -2.59 -12.55
C GLU A 132 2.13 -4.07 -12.29
N ALA A 133 1.73 -4.94 -13.21
CA ALA A 133 1.94 -6.39 -13.10
C ALA A 133 3.42 -6.81 -13.07
N ASP A 134 4.36 -5.94 -13.44
CA ASP A 134 5.81 -6.16 -13.43
C ASP A 134 6.51 -5.70 -12.13
N GLU A 135 5.83 -4.94 -11.27
CA GLU A 135 6.38 -4.46 -9.99
C GLU A 135 6.47 -5.55 -8.93
N SER A 136 5.70 -6.63 -9.07
CA SER A 136 5.74 -7.77 -8.18
C SER A 136 5.80 -9.11 -8.91
N THR A 137 6.40 -10.10 -8.25
CA THR A 137 6.65 -11.44 -8.84
C THR A 137 5.79 -12.55 -8.23
N CYS A 138 5.16 -12.28 -7.09
CA CYS A 138 4.38 -13.24 -6.34
C CYS A 138 3.41 -12.55 -5.40
N ILE A 139 2.22 -13.12 -5.23
CA ILE A 139 1.24 -12.73 -4.21
C ILE A 139 1.17 -13.80 -3.11
N ARG A 140 1.01 -13.37 -1.87
CA ARG A 140 0.76 -14.24 -0.71
C ARG A 140 -0.33 -13.65 0.15
N LEU A 141 -1.26 -14.49 0.59
CA LEU A 141 -2.32 -14.10 1.51
C LEU A 141 -2.17 -14.90 2.80
N LEU A 142 -2.10 -14.20 3.94
CA LEU A 142 -1.93 -14.80 5.26
C LEU A 142 -3.13 -14.49 6.16
N PRO A 143 -3.57 -15.42 7.03
CA PRO A 143 -4.62 -15.13 8.00
C PRO A 143 -4.29 -13.89 8.85
N LEU A 144 -5.29 -13.04 9.11
CA LEU A 144 -5.11 -11.83 9.90
C LEU A 144 -4.47 -12.13 11.26
N ASP A 145 -4.93 -13.18 11.95
CA ASP A 145 -4.36 -13.57 13.25
C ASP A 145 -2.87 -13.93 13.16
N GLU A 146 -2.42 -14.57 12.08
CA GLU A 146 -1.00 -14.86 11.86
C GLU A 146 -0.21 -13.56 11.69
N VAL A 147 -0.74 -12.62 10.90
CA VAL A 147 -0.11 -11.31 10.65
C VAL A 147 -0.01 -10.47 11.92
N LEU A 148 -1.06 -10.41 12.73
CA LEU A 148 -1.06 -9.68 13.99
C LEU A 148 -0.12 -10.30 15.03
N ASN A 149 0.12 -11.60 14.96
CA ASN A 149 1.08 -12.30 15.82
C ASN A 149 2.50 -12.39 15.22
N MET A 150 2.74 -11.89 14.01
CA MET A 150 4.04 -11.99 13.33
C MET A 150 5.12 -11.22 14.09
N THR A 151 6.23 -11.88 14.42
CA THR A 151 7.35 -11.29 15.17
C THR A 151 8.63 -11.21 14.32
N GLY A 152 9.68 -10.59 14.87
CA GLY A 152 11.01 -10.48 14.26
C GLY A 152 11.64 -11.80 13.81
N GLU A 153 11.21 -12.92 14.39
CA GLU A 153 11.76 -14.24 14.10
C GLU A 153 11.10 -14.90 12.88
N HIS A 154 9.89 -14.47 12.52
CA HIS A 154 9.13 -14.99 11.40
C HIS A 154 9.89 -14.77 10.08
N GLU A 155 9.96 -15.81 9.24
CA GLU A 155 10.75 -15.77 7.99
C GLU A 155 10.30 -14.63 7.06
N MET A 156 8.98 -14.47 6.92
CA MET A 156 8.42 -13.38 6.12
C MET A 156 8.78 -12.01 6.68
N TRP A 157 8.79 -11.84 8.01
CA TRP A 157 9.15 -10.57 8.64
C TRP A 157 10.60 -10.19 8.36
N LYS A 158 11.51 -11.17 8.40
CA LYS A 158 12.93 -10.95 8.09
C LYS A 158 13.11 -10.41 6.67
N ASN A 159 12.34 -10.92 5.71
CA ASN A 159 12.39 -10.52 4.31
C ASN A 159 11.27 -9.53 3.91
N MET A 160 10.88 -8.61 4.79
CA MET A 160 9.81 -7.65 4.54
C MET A 160 10.32 -6.21 4.51
N ALA A 161 9.77 -5.41 3.60
CA ALA A 161 10.08 -4.00 3.43
C ALA A 161 9.77 -3.20 4.71
N PRO A 162 10.53 -2.13 5.02
CA PRO A 162 10.29 -1.33 6.21
C PRO A 162 8.89 -0.69 6.29
N SER A 163 8.34 -0.25 5.16
CA SER A 163 6.96 0.28 5.02
C SER A 163 5.94 -0.76 5.47
N SER A 164 5.97 -1.96 4.88
CA SER A 164 5.11 -3.09 5.27
C SER A 164 5.22 -3.46 6.75
N LYS A 165 6.42 -3.46 7.33
CA LYS A 165 6.61 -3.65 8.78
C LYS A 165 5.91 -2.56 9.59
N GLY A 166 5.96 -1.31 9.14
CA GLY A 166 5.25 -0.19 9.72
C GLY A 166 3.73 -0.39 9.66
N CYS A 167 3.21 -0.78 8.50
CA CYS A 167 1.80 -1.10 8.27
C CYS A 167 1.29 -2.19 9.25
N ILE A 168 1.98 -3.32 9.33
CA ILE A 168 1.62 -4.42 10.25
C ILE A 168 1.74 -3.98 11.71
N THR A 169 2.75 -3.18 12.06
CA THR A 169 2.91 -2.68 13.43
C THR A 169 1.73 -1.81 13.83
N LEU A 170 1.27 -0.92 12.94
CA LEU A 170 0.07 -0.12 13.18
C LEU A 170 -1.19 -0.98 13.27
N ALA A 171 -1.33 -1.98 12.41
CA ALA A 171 -2.45 -2.92 12.43
C ALA A 171 -2.60 -3.64 13.78
N LYS A 172 -1.50 -4.01 14.46
CA LYS A 172 -1.54 -4.61 15.82
C LYS A 172 -2.17 -3.73 16.88
N HIS A 173 -2.22 -2.41 16.66
CA HIS A 173 -2.84 -1.44 17.55
C HIS A 173 -4.21 -0.96 17.05
N PHE A 174 -4.64 -1.43 15.88
CA PHE A 174 -5.91 -1.07 15.26
C PHE A 174 -7.04 -2.00 15.70
N LYS A 175 -8.28 -1.50 15.71
CA LYS A 175 -9.47 -2.30 16.03
C LYS A 175 -10.16 -2.73 14.74
N PHE A 176 -10.20 -4.03 14.49
CA PHE A 176 -10.85 -4.66 13.34
C PHE A 176 -12.32 -4.99 13.60
#